data_AF-A0A850JA64-F1
#
_entry.id   AF-A0A850JA64-F1
#
_cell.length_a   1.000
_cell.length_b   1.000
_cell.length_c   1.000
_cell.angle_alpha   90.00
_cell.angle_beta   90.00
_cell.angle_gamma   90.00
#
_symmetry.space_group_name_H-M   'P 1'
#
loop_
_entity.id
_entity.type
_entity.pdbx_description
1 polymer ?
#
loop_
_entity_poly.entity_id
_entity_poly.type
_entity_poly.pdbx_seq_one_letter_code
_entity_poly.pdbx_strand_id
1 'polypeptide(L)'
;MSSDKFRKDDFIDETDPLPAVRPVEGRWAEPYRARGTGLWTVHLRRPEAIRNGDGRLVATLTASDLHTLGDLMAQQDGLAWEGRR
;
A
#
# COMPACT_ATOMS: atom_id res chain seq x y z
N MET A 1 -20.70 -2.90 43.76
CA MET A 1 -19.33 -2.67 44.28
C MET A 1 -18.35 -3.30 43.32
N SER A 2 -17.23 -2.61 43.10
CA SER A 2 -16.25 -2.66 42.01
C SER A 2 -15.92 -4.00 41.36
N SER A 3 -15.97 -4.00 40.02
CA SER A 3 -15.20 -4.90 39.17
C SER A 3 -13.97 -4.16 38.67
N ASP A 4 -13.04 -3.84 39.58
CA ASP A 4 -11.77 -3.21 39.25
C ASP A 4 -10.79 -4.30 38.82
N LYS A 5 -10.66 -4.50 37.52
CA LYS A 5 -9.62 -5.32 36.90
C LYS A 5 -9.02 -4.59 35.71
N PHE A 6 -8.50 -3.40 35.95
CA PHE A 6 -7.46 -2.84 35.07
C PHE A 6 -6.13 -3.42 35.53
N ARG A 7 -5.61 -4.39 34.77
CA ARG A 7 -4.30 -4.98 35.04
C ARG A 7 -3.24 -3.91 34.82
N LYS A 8 -2.22 -3.94 35.67
CA LYS A 8 -1.03 -3.09 35.70
C LYS A 8 -0.05 -3.39 34.54
N ASP A 9 -0.60 -3.69 33.35
CA ASP A 9 0.12 -3.95 32.10
C ASP A 9 -0.40 -3.06 30.95
N ASP A 10 -1.48 -2.29 31.16
CA ASP A 10 -2.01 -1.33 30.18
C ASP A 10 -1.33 0.06 30.27
N PHE A 11 -0.07 0.10 30.68
CA PHE A 11 0.71 1.35 30.67
C PHE A 11 1.42 1.45 29.32
N ILE A 12 0.86 2.25 28.41
CA ILE A 12 1.56 2.64 27.18
C ILE A 12 2.71 3.56 27.61
N ASP A 13 3.93 3.05 27.55
CA ASP A 13 5.14 3.81 27.85
C ASP A 13 5.38 4.84 26.74
N GLU A 14 5.52 6.13 27.08
CA GLU A 14 5.83 7.21 26.14
C GLU A 14 7.21 7.05 25.48
N THR A 15 8.06 6.19 26.05
CA THR A 15 9.37 5.82 25.53
C THR A 15 9.34 4.50 24.75
N ASP A 16 8.19 3.83 24.66
CA ASP A 16 8.00 2.70 23.76
C ASP A 16 8.32 3.20 22.35
N PRO A 17 9.34 2.66 21.67
CA PRO A 17 9.74 3.17 20.36
C PRO A 17 8.53 3.05 19.44
N LEU A 18 7.91 4.20 19.13
CA LEU A 18 6.85 4.33 18.13
C LEU A 18 7.18 3.36 17.01
N PRO A 19 6.26 2.44 16.63
CA PRO A 19 6.58 1.36 15.70
C PRO A 19 7.31 1.99 14.52
N ALA A 20 8.60 1.65 14.42
CA ALA A 20 9.59 2.42 13.66
C ALA A 20 8.95 2.91 12.37
N VAL A 21 8.86 4.24 12.20
CA VAL A 21 8.21 4.90 11.07
C VAL A 21 8.57 4.09 9.82
N ARG A 22 7.62 3.28 9.33
CA ARG A 22 7.94 2.35 8.25
C ARG A 22 8.42 3.22 7.09
N PRO A 23 9.51 2.83 6.41
CA PRO A 23 9.98 3.59 5.26
C PRO A 23 8.79 3.83 4.34
N VAL A 24 8.72 5.02 3.74
CA VAL A 24 7.60 5.41 2.87
C VAL A 24 7.43 4.31 1.83
N GLU A 25 6.44 3.45 2.04
CA GLU A 25 6.20 2.35 1.15
C GLU A 25 5.70 2.96 -0.16
N GLY A 26 6.25 2.49 -1.29
CA GLY A 26 5.83 2.94 -2.61
C GLY A 26 4.32 2.84 -2.78
N ARG A 27 3.77 3.54 -3.79
CA ARG A 27 2.31 3.62 -4.02
C ARG A 27 1.65 2.24 -4.21
N TRP A 28 2.45 1.26 -4.64
CA TRP A 28 2.05 -0.11 -4.91
C TRP A 28 2.18 -1.03 -3.69
N ALA A 29 1.23 -1.96 -3.57
CA ALA A 29 1.33 -3.08 -2.65
C ALA A 29 2.40 -4.08 -3.12
N GLU A 30 2.61 -5.15 -2.36
CA GLU A 30 3.51 -6.23 -2.77
C GLU A 30 2.90 -7.00 -3.97
N PRO A 31 3.66 -7.17 -5.08
CA PRO A 31 3.22 -7.99 -6.20
C PRO A 31 3.04 -9.46 -5.80
N TYR A 32 2.00 -10.10 -6.31
CA TYR A 32 1.73 -11.51 -6.06
C TYR A 32 1.26 -12.21 -7.34
N ARG A 33 1.39 -13.55 -7.37
CA ARG A 33 0.88 -14.35 -8.47
C ARG A 33 -0.54 -14.82 -8.17
N ALA A 34 -1.51 -14.35 -8.95
CA ALA A 34 -2.92 -14.69 -8.78
C ALA A 34 -3.16 -16.17 -9.12
N ARG A 35 -3.71 -16.94 -8.18
CA ARG A 35 -3.90 -18.39 -8.35
C ARG A 35 -4.88 -18.75 -9.46
N GLY A 36 -5.88 -17.90 -9.73
CA GLY A 36 -6.91 -18.18 -10.73
C GLY A 36 -6.46 -17.92 -12.18
N THR A 37 -5.59 -16.94 -12.40
CA THR A 37 -5.15 -16.52 -13.75
C THR A 37 -3.70 -16.87 -14.03
N GLY A 38 -2.90 -17.17 -13.00
CA GLY A 38 -1.46 -17.39 -13.11
C GLY A 38 -0.65 -16.11 -13.37
N LEU A 39 -1.31 -14.95 -13.45
CA LEU A 39 -0.71 -13.65 -13.74
C LEU A 39 -0.12 -13.01 -12.48
N TRP A 40 0.96 -12.28 -12.66
CA TRP A 40 1.47 -11.35 -11.66
C TRP A 40 0.52 -10.18 -11.54
N THR A 41 0.15 -9.83 -10.31
CA THR A 41 -0.84 -8.81 -10.00
C THR A 41 -0.30 -7.91 -8.89
N VAL A 42 -0.55 -6.61 -8.99
CA VAL A 42 -0.29 -5.65 -7.93
C VAL A 42 -1.45 -4.66 -7.82
N HIS A 43 -1.72 -4.22 -6.58
CA HIS A 43 -2.76 -3.23 -6.30
C HIS A 43 -2.14 -1.93 -5.81
N LEU A 44 -2.85 -0.83 -6.07
CA LEU A 44 -2.54 0.45 -5.44
C LEU A 44 -2.88 0.39 -3.95
N ARG A 45 -2.01 0.91 -3.08
CA ARG A 45 -2.25 0.92 -1.62
C ARG A 45 -3.37 1.85 -1.19
N ARG A 46 -3.57 2.95 -1.92
CA ARG A 46 -4.59 3.98 -1.66
C ARG A 46 -5.42 4.24 -2.90
N PRO A 47 -6.29 3.29 -3.31
CA PRO A 47 -7.10 3.43 -4.53
C PRO A 47 -8.09 4.60 -4.43
N GLU A 48 -8.48 5.02 -3.23
CA GLU A 48 -9.33 6.19 -3.00
C GLU A 48 -8.69 7.50 -3.49
N ALA A 49 -7.35 7.59 -3.54
CA ALA A 49 -6.64 8.76 -4.07
C ALA A 49 -6.91 8.98 -5.57
N ILE A 50 -7.31 7.93 -6.31
CA ILE A 50 -7.68 8.01 -7.73
C ILE A 50 -8.93 8.89 -7.91
N ARG A 51 -9.88 8.84 -6.97
CA ARG A 51 -11.15 9.58 -7.05
C ARG A 51 -10.98 11.10 -6.89
N ASN A 52 -9.91 11.55 -6.26
CA ASN A 52 -9.70 12.95 -5.88
C ASN A 52 -8.70 13.71 -6.77
N GLY A 53 -8.22 13.14 -7.89
CA GLY A 53 -7.40 13.89 -8.84
C GLY A 53 -6.52 13.05 -9.77
N ASP A 54 -6.14 11.84 -9.38
CA ASP A 54 -5.25 10.97 -10.16
C ASP A 54 -6.05 9.96 -11.01
N GLY A 55 -7.08 10.41 -11.74
CA GLY A 55 -7.96 9.56 -12.57
C GLY A 55 -7.26 8.81 -13.72
N ARG A 56 -5.95 9.06 -13.92
CA ARG A 56 -5.09 8.38 -14.89
C ARG A 56 -4.46 7.10 -14.34
N LEU A 57 -4.50 6.90 -13.02
CA LEU A 57 -3.91 5.74 -12.37
C LEU A 57 -4.90 4.57 -12.31
N VAL A 58 -4.39 3.38 -12.60
CA VAL A 58 -5.16 2.15 -12.49
C VAL A 58 -4.98 1.56 -11.09
N ALA A 59 -6.08 1.13 -10.46
CA ALA A 59 -6.05 0.55 -9.11
C ALA A 59 -5.38 -0.83 -9.05
N THR A 60 -5.31 -1.54 -10.18
CA THR A 60 -4.75 -2.89 -10.29
C THR A 60 -4.00 -3.05 -11.61
N LEU A 61 -2.79 -3.59 -11.55
CA LEU A 61 -2.01 -3.97 -12.72
C LEU A 61 -1.83 -5.48 -12.73
N THR A 62 -1.87 -6.07 -13.93
CA THR A 62 -1.65 -7.50 -14.14
C THR A 62 -0.74 -7.74 -15.33
N ALA A 63 0.20 -8.67 -15.22
CA ALA A 63 1.12 -9.06 -16.30
C ALA A 63 1.45 -10.55 -16.24
N SER A 64 1.98 -11.10 -17.33
CA SER A 64 2.42 -12.50 -17.42
C SER A 64 3.65 -12.80 -16.56
N ASP A 65 4.51 -11.81 -16.35
CA ASP A 65 5.79 -11.91 -15.66
C ASP A 65 6.06 -10.67 -14.80
N LEU A 66 6.97 -10.81 -13.84
CA LEU A 66 7.27 -9.76 -12.87
C LEU A 66 7.99 -8.56 -13.50
N HIS A 67 8.75 -8.76 -14.58
CA HIS A 67 9.48 -7.69 -15.24
C HIS A 67 8.53 -6.73 -15.94
N THR A 68 7.62 -7.27 -16.77
CA THR A 68 6.54 -6.52 -17.40
C THR A 68 5.66 -5.82 -16.37
N LEU A 69 5.39 -6.48 -15.22
CA LEU A 69 4.64 -5.83 -14.14
C LEU A 69 5.38 -4.61 -13.58
N GLY A 70 6.69 -4.71 -13.38
CA GLY A 70 7.53 -3.61 -12.94
C GLY A 70 7.54 -2.42 -13.91
N ASP A 71 7.62 -2.70 -15.22
CA ASP A 71 7.57 -1.66 -16.25
C ASP A 71 6.22 -0.93 -16.24
N LEU A 72 5.11 -1.66 -16.08
CA LEU A 72 3.77 -1.07 -15.96
C LEU A 72 3.64 -0.20 -14.69
N MET A 73 4.20 -0.65 -13.57
CA MET A 73 4.24 0.15 -12.33
C MET A 73 5.01 1.47 -12.55
N ALA A 74 6.18 1.41 -13.18
CA ALA A 74 6.99 2.59 -13.46
C ALA A 74 6.30 3.56 -14.45
N GLN A 75 5.62 3.03 -15.47
CA GLN A 75 4.84 3.84 -16.41
C GLN A 75 3.71 4.59 -15.70
N GLN A 76 2.97 3.90 -14.82
CA GLN A 76 1.91 4.52 -14.02
C GLN A 76 2.47 5.56 -13.04
N ASP A 77 3.63 5.29 -12.42
CA ASP A 77 4.29 6.27 -11.56
C ASP A 77 4.71 7.54 -12.33
N GLY A 78 5.18 7.39 -13.58
CA GLY A 78 5.45 8.51 -14.47
C GLY A 78 4.21 9.35 -14.79
N LEU A 79 3.08 8.70 -15.09
CA LEU A 79 1.80 9.38 -15.32
C LEU A 79 1.31 10.15 -14.08
N ALA A 80 1.54 9.60 -12.88
CA ALA A 80 1.22 10.28 -11.63
C ALA A 80 2.05 11.55 -11.40
N TRP A 81 3.30 11.56 -11.87
CA TRP A 81 4.19 12.71 -11.73
C TRP A 81 3.81 13.83 -12.69
N GLU A 82 3.39 13.51 -13.91
CA GLU A 82 2.92 14.50 -14.89
C GLU A 82 1.58 15.14 -14.50
N GLY A 83 0.69 14.40 -13.84
CA GLY A 83 -0.61 14.93 -13.41
C GLY A 83 -0.56 15.97 -12.28
N ARG A 84 0.59 16.12 -11.59
CA ARG A 84 0.78 17.08 -10.50
C ARG A 84 1.36 18.44 -10.93
N ARG A 85 1.62 18.63 -12.22
CA ARG A 85 2.24 19.83 -12.79
C ARG A 85 1.20 20.73 -13.43
#